data_AF-A0A6B3IIH5-F1
#
_entry.id   AF-A0A6B3IIH5-F1
#
_cell.length_a   1.000
_cell.length_b   1.000
_cell.length_c   1.000
_cell.angle_alpha   90.00
_cell.angle_beta   90.00
_cell.angle_gamma   90.00
#
_symmetry.space_group_name_H-M   'P 1'
#
loop_
_entity.id
_entity.type
_entity.pdbx_description
1 polymer ?
#
loop_
_entity_poly.entity_id
_entity_poly.type
_entity_poly.pdbx_seq_one_letter_code
_entity_poly.pdbx_strand_id
1 'polypeptide(L)' 'QAGDHTGAEPWFSKAAEAGSVDAAFNLGILHAGRDEDRTALGWYQRAAAAGHTDAALQVAMALLRDGEDREAERHLRCA' A
#
# COMPACT_ATOMS: atom_id res chain seq x y z
N GLN A 1 9.06 -9.72 18.05
CA GLN A 1 9.54 -10.29 16.78
C GLN A 1 9.23 -9.27 15.70
N ALA A 2 10.24 -8.54 15.21
CA ALA A 2 10.12 -7.90 13.91
C ALA A 2 10.13 -9.05 12.91
N GLY A 3 8.97 -9.33 12.31
CA GLY A 3 8.85 -10.46 11.41
C GLY A 3 9.83 -10.26 10.26
N ASP A 4 10.62 -11.29 9.99
CA ASP A 4 11.54 -11.34 8.86
C ASP A 4 10.71 -11.47 7.56
N HIS A 5 9.98 -10.40 7.24
CA HIS A 5 9.12 -10.32 6.07
C HIS A 5 9.95 -10.02 4.81
N THR A 6 11.22 -9.68 4.98
CA THR A 6 12.24 -9.54 3.94
C THR A 6 12.46 -10.82 3.13
N GLY A 7 12.41 -12.00 3.76
CA GLY A 7 12.58 -13.27 3.05
C GLY A 7 11.39 -13.66 2.15
N ALA A 8 10.19 -13.13 2.41
CA ALA A 8 8.96 -13.54 1.71
C ALA A 8 8.65 -12.70 0.46
N GLU A 9 9.29 -11.53 0.32
CA GLU A 9 9.09 -10.60 -0.79
C GLU A 9 9.24 -11.25 -2.17
N PRO A 10 10.26 -12.07 -2.45
CA PRO A 10 10.42 -12.67 -3.78
C PRO A 10 9.27 -13.63 -4.12
N TRP A 11 8.72 -14.31 -3.12
CA TRP A 11 7.61 -15.25 -3.29
C TRP A 11 6.31 -14.52 -3.58
N PHE A 12 6.02 -13.47 -2.80
CA PHE A 12 4.85 -12.64 -3.04
C PHE A 12 4.95 -11.89 -4.37
N SER A 13 6.13 -11.38 -4.74
CA SER A 13 6.36 -10.71 -6.02
C SER A 13 6.02 -11.63 -7.19
N LYS A 14 6.59 -12.84 -7.20
CA LYS A 14 6.32 -13.83 -8.24
C LYS A 14 4.84 -14.22 -8.31
N ALA A 15 4.19 -14.39 -7.17
CA ALA A 15 2.76 -14.71 -7.12
C ALA A 15 1.89 -13.54 -7.61
N ALA A 16 2.21 -12.30 -7.24
CA ALA A 16 1.50 -11.10 -7.67
C ALA A 16 1.67 -10.83 -9.18
N GLU A 17 2.86 -11.12 -9.73
CA GLU A 17 3.13 -11.12 -11.17
C GLU A 17 2.28 -12.17 -11.90
N ALA A 18 2.09 -13.35 -11.29
CA ALA A 18 1.19 -14.39 -11.79
C ALA A 18 -0.31 -14.07 -11.60
N GLY A 19 -0.65 -12.91 -11.03
CA GLY A 19 -2.03 -12.45 -10.85
C GLY A 19 -2.65 -12.78 -9.49
N SER A 20 -1.87 -13.28 -8.53
CA SER A 20 -2.36 -13.49 -7.16
C SER A 20 -2.68 -12.15 -6.49
N VAL A 21 -3.97 -11.97 -6.20
CA VAL A 21 -4.50 -10.77 -5.55
C VAL A 21 -4.01 -10.68 -4.10
N ASP A 22 -4.05 -11.79 -3.37
CA ASP A 22 -3.57 -11.86 -1.98
C ASP A 22 -2.07 -11.59 -1.88
N ALA A 23 -1.28 -12.03 -2.86
CA ALA A 23 0.15 -11.74 -2.89
C ALA A 23 0.42 -10.25 -3.12
N ALA A 24 -0.34 -9.61 -4.01
CA ALA A 24 -0.25 -8.16 -4.19
C ALA A 24 -0.63 -7.41 -2.90
N PHE A 25 -1.69 -7.85 -2.20
CA PHE A 25 -2.04 -7.28 -0.90
C PHE A 25 -0.92 -7.44 0.16
N ASN A 26 -0.32 -8.63 0.26
CA ASN A 26 0.78 -8.89 1.20
C ASN A 26 2.06 -8.10 0.87
N LEU A 27 2.36 -7.85 -0.41
CA LEU A 27 3.42 -6.91 -0.80
C LEU A 27 3.10 -5.49 -0.33
N GLY A 28 1.84 -5.06 -0.46
CA GLY A 28 1.39 -3.79 0.09
C GLY A 28 1.69 -3.66 1.59
N ILE A 29 1.37 -4.69 2.38
CA ILE A 29 1.65 -4.73 3.82
C ILE A 29 3.16 -4.67 4.09
N LEU A 30 3.93 -5.44 3.33
CA LEU A 30 5.39 -5.50 3.48
C LEU A 30 6.04 -4.13 3.28
N HIS A 31 5.68 -3.45 2.18
CA HIS A 31 6.22 -2.13 1.86
C HIS A 31 5.72 -1.06 2.85
N ALA A 32 4.46 -1.13 3.28
CA ALA A 32 3.93 -0.23 4.32
C ALA A 32 4.69 -0.39 5.65
N GLY A 33 5.05 -1.62 6.03
CA GLY A 33 5.86 -1.90 7.22
C GLY A 33 7.32 -1.42 7.12
N ARG A 34 7.76 -0.93 5.95
CA ARG A 34 9.08 -0.33 5.70
C ARG A 34 9.00 1.18 5.46
N ASP A 35 7.85 1.79 5.73
CA ASP A 35 7.55 3.20 5.44
C ASP A 35 7.65 3.55 3.94
N GLU A 36 7.49 2.56 3.07
CA GLU A 36 7.51 2.71 1.61
C GLU A 36 6.08 2.92 1.08
N ASP A 37 5.37 3.90 1.64
CA ASP A 37 3.92 4.11 1.44
C ASP A 37 3.50 4.22 -0.04
N ARG A 38 4.35 4.83 -0.87
CA ARG A 38 4.08 4.95 -2.32
C ARG A 38 4.11 3.59 -3.02
N THR A 39 5.07 2.74 -2.66
CA THR A 39 5.19 1.38 -3.21
C THR A 39 4.05 0.52 -2.69
N ALA A 40 3.74 0.62 -1.40
CA ALA A 40 2.61 -0.07 -0.78
C ALA A 40 1.29 0.27 -1.47
N LEU A 41 1.04 1.56 -1.71
CA LEU A 41 -0.16 2.05 -2.39
C LEU A 41 -0.31 1.45 -3.79
N GLY A 42 0.77 1.35 -4.57
CA GLY A 42 0.72 0.74 -5.90
C GLY A 42 0.28 -0.74 -5.86
N TRP A 43 0.78 -1.49 -4.87
CA TRP A 43 0.38 -2.89 -4.66
C TRP A 43 -1.06 -3.02 -4.18
N TYR A 44 -1.50 -2.18 -3.24
CA TYR A 44 -2.89 -2.16 -2.80
C TYR A 44 -3.84 -1.76 -3.93
N GLN A 45 -3.49 -0.80 -4.78
CA GLN A 45 -4.29 -0.43 -5.96
C GLN A 45 -4.46 -1.60 -6.92
N ARG A 46 -3.39 -2.36 -7.16
CA ARG A 46 -3.45 -3.56 -8.01
C ARG A 46 -4.38 -4.63 -7.42
N ALA A 47 -4.29 -4.90 -6.12
CA ALA A 47 -5.17 -5.85 -5.45
C ALA A 47 -6.64 -5.37 -5.41
N ALA A 48 -6.85 -4.07 -5.15
CA ALA A 48 -8.17 -3.44 -5.15
C ALA A 48 -8.83 -3.49 -6.53
N ALA A 49 -8.07 -3.22 -7.60
CA ALA A 49 -8.55 -3.33 -8.98
C ALA A 49 -8.99 -4.75 -9.35
N ALA A 50 -8.44 -5.77 -8.68
CA ALA A 50 -8.84 -7.17 -8.83
C ALA A 50 -9.97 -7.59 -7.85
N GLY A 51 -10.54 -6.65 -7.08
CA GLY A 51 -11.69 -6.89 -6.20
C GLY A 51 -11.36 -7.17 -4.74
N HIS A 52 -10.10 -7.02 -4.29
CA HIS A 52 -9.75 -7.22 -2.88
C HIS A 52 -10.25 -6.07 -2.01
N THR A 53 -11.20 -6.36 -1.13
CA THR A 53 -11.89 -5.37 -0.30
C THR A 53 -10.95 -4.69 0.70
N ASP A 54 -10.11 -5.45 1.40
CA ASP A 54 -9.17 -4.84 2.36
C ASP A 54 -8.13 -3.97 1.68
N ALA A 55 -7.63 -4.37 0.50
CA ALA A 55 -6.75 -3.53 -0.30
C ALA A 55 -7.44 -2.23 -0.71
N ALA A 56 -8.71 -2.27 -1.12
CA ALA A 56 -9.48 -1.08 -1.45
C ALA A 56 -9.62 -0.13 -0.24
N LEU A 57 -9.81 -0.68 0.96
CA LEU A 57 -9.81 0.11 2.19
C LEU A 57 -8.45 0.77 2.46
N GLN A 58 -7.35 0.03 2.29
CA GLN A 58 -5.99 0.59 2.45
C GLN A 58 -5.72 1.73 1.44
N VAL A 59 -6.16 1.58 0.18
CA VAL A 59 -6.08 2.65 -0.82
C VAL A 59 -6.88 3.87 -0.38
N ALA A 60 -8.12 3.69 0.08
CA ALA A 60 -8.96 4.79 0.52
C ALA A 60 -8.34 5.56 1.69
N MET A 61 -7.81 4.86 2.70
CA MET A 61 -7.15 5.50 3.84
C MET A 61 -5.89 6.27 3.42
N ALA A 62 -5.09 5.72 2.52
CA ALA A 62 -3.89 6.39 2.02
C ALA A 62 -4.23 7.69 1.25
N LEU A 63 -5.28 7.67 0.45
CA LEU A 63 -5.74 8.86 -0.29
C LEU A 63 -6.35 9.93 0.63
N LEU A 64 -7.07 9.52 1.67
CA LEU A 64 -7.59 10.46 2.68
C LEU A 64 -6.45 11.18 3.39
N ARG A 65 -5.44 10.44 3.87
CA ARG A 65 -4.27 11.02 4.54
C ARG A 65 -3.51 12.01 3.66
N ASP A 66 -3.21 11.64 2.41
CA ASP A 66 -2.54 12.53 1.45
C ASP A 66 -3.40 13.78 1.14
N GLY A 67 -4.73 13.65 1.15
CA GLY A 67 -5.65 14.79 1.06
C GLY A 67 -5.53 15.74 2.25
N GLU A 68 -5.58 15.21 3.47
CA GLU A 68 -5.43 15.97 4.72
C GLU A 68 -4.08 16.68 4.81
N ASP A 69 -2.99 15.98 4.43
CA ASP A 69 -1.63 16.53 4.42
C ASP A 69 -1.51 17.72 3.45
N ARG A 70 -2.10 17.60 2.26
CA ARG A 70 -2.11 18.69 1.26
C ARG A 70 -2.96 19.88 1.69
N GLU A 71 -4.08 19.61 2.34
CA GLU A 71 -4.94 20.66 2.89
C GLU A 71 -4.20 21.44 3.99
N ALA A 72 -3.55 20.71 4.91
CA ALA A 72 -2.71 21.30 5.95
C ALA A 72 -1.56 22.15 5.35
N GLU A 73 -0.85 21.65 4.34
CA GLU A 73 0.21 22.40 3.67
C GLU A 73 -0.32 23.68 3.01
N ARG A 74 -1.48 23.62 2.37
CA ARG A 74 -2.13 24.79 1.77
C ARG A 74 -2.50 25.83 2.83
N HIS A 75 -3.05 25.41 3.95
CA HIS A 75 -3.36 26.32 5.05
C HIS A 75 -2.11 27.01 5.60
N LEU A 76 -1.02 26.26 5.81
CA LEU A 76 0.26 26.83 6.27
C LEU A 76 0.89 27.79 5.26
N ARG A 77 0.73 27.56 3.96
CA ARG A 77 1.27 28.45 2.91
C ARG A 77 0.49 29.77 2.80
N CYS A 78 -0.77 29.78 3.22
CA CYS A 78 -1.66 30.95 3.15
C CYS A 78 -1.79 31.73 4.46
N ALA A 79 -1.18 31.25 5.56
CA ALA A 79 -1.11 31.93 6.85
C ALA A 79 0.17 32.78 6.95
#